data_AF-A0A0M4D2W8-F1
#
_entry.id   AF-A0A0M4D2W8-F1
#
_cell.length_a   1.000
_cell.length_b   1.000
_cell.length_c   1.000
_cell.angle_alpha   90.00
_cell.angle_beta   90.00
_cell.angle_gamma   90.00
#
_symmetry.space_group_name_H-M   'P 1'
#
loop_
_entity.id
_entity.type
_entity.pdbx_description
1 polymer ?
#
loop_
_entity_poly.entity_id
_entity_poly.type
_entity_poly.pdbx_seq_one_letter_code
_entity_poly.pdbx_strand_id
1 'polypeptide(L)'
;MIRHTARALCAASLVIAPLAISTPAHAVTTCTVNGRTVTGTTVNGTAGSDSIRCGAVDAGDTVNGLGGSDIITITGPVAGTVNGGAGSDRVTVSSTASVSGVVAGNEGDDYVTVGGVTTTGDVLGGTGNDFLRTGANAGLVDGDGGFDYCVVASGNDPENCEFPF
;
A
#
# COMPACT_ATOMS: atom_id res chain seq x y z
N MET A 1 51.63 54.08 39.58
CA MET A 1 51.12 53.52 38.30
C MET A 1 51.01 52.02 38.45
N ILE A 2 49.78 51.51 38.59
CA ILE A 2 49.47 50.11 38.87
C ILE A 2 49.45 49.34 37.55
N ARG A 3 50.22 48.24 37.44
CA ARG A 3 50.22 47.35 36.27
C ARG A 3 49.19 46.24 36.49
N HIS A 4 48.25 46.08 35.56
CA HIS A 4 47.31 44.95 35.54
C HIS A 4 47.84 43.87 34.58
N THR A 5 48.06 42.68 35.12
CA THR A 5 48.42 41.48 34.35
C THR A 5 47.14 40.78 33.89
N ALA A 6 46.88 40.79 32.59
CA ALA A 6 45.77 40.07 31.98
C ALA A 6 46.08 38.57 31.89
N ARG A 7 45.23 37.73 32.49
CA ARG A 7 45.27 36.26 32.33
C ARG A 7 44.53 35.89 31.03
N ALA A 8 45.23 35.28 30.09
CA ALA A 8 44.64 34.70 28.89
C ALA A 8 43.97 33.34 29.25
N LEU A 9 42.67 33.21 28.98
CA LEU A 9 41.98 31.92 28.98
C LEU A 9 42.09 31.30 27.58
N CYS A 10 42.73 30.14 27.47
CA CYS A 10 42.65 29.29 26.28
C CYS A 10 41.26 28.64 26.21
N ALA A 11 40.45 29.00 25.21
CA ALA A 11 39.21 28.32 24.90
C ALA A 11 39.51 27.04 24.10
N ALA A 12 39.30 25.88 24.71
CA ALA A 12 39.33 24.60 24.02
C ALA A 12 38.06 24.47 23.16
N SER A 13 38.23 24.42 21.83
CA SER A 13 37.12 24.25 20.89
C SER A 13 36.77 22.76 20.81
N LEU A 14 35.55 22.41 21.27
CA LEU A 14 35.01 21.06 21.22
C LEU A 14 34.47 20.79 19.80
N VAL A 15 35.15 19.95 19.03
CA VAL A 15 34.68 19.50 17.70
C VAL A 15 33.63 18.42 17.93
N ILE A 16 32.35 18.79 17.80
CA ILE A 16 31.24 17.85 17.82
C ILE A 16 31.09 17.28 16.41
N ALA A 17 31.49 16.02 16.21
CA ALA A 17 31.23 15.31 14.97
C ALA A 17 29.73 14.89 14.93
N PRO A 18 29.00 15.16 13.84
CA PRO A 18 27.61 14.73 13.73
C PRO A 18 27.55 13.20 13.61
N LEU A 19 26.76 12.56 14.46
CA LEU A 19 26.37 11.16 14.30
C LEU A 19 25.43 11.07 13.09
N ALA A 20 25.87 10.40 12.03
CA ALA A 20 25.00 10.02 10.92
C ALA A 20 24.07 8.88 11.40
N ILE A 21 22.80 9.22 11.61
CA ILE A 21 21.76 8.24 11.90
C ILE A 21 21.39 7.60 10.55
N SER A 22 21.87 6.38 10.29
CA SER A 22 21.41 5.62 9.12
C SER A 22 19.94 5.25 9.34
N THR A 23 19.04 5.85 8.58
CA THR A 23 17.66 5.33 8.51
C THR A 23 17.73 3.91 7.97
N PRO A 24 16.95 2.96 8.52
CA PRO A 24 16.88 1.62 7.96
C PRO A 24 16.50 1.73 6.47
N ALA A 25 17.22 1.00 5.61
CA ALA A 25 16.83 0.89 4.22
C ALA A 25 15.48 0.17 4.18
N HIS A 26 14.40 0.91 3.92
CA HIS A 26 13.12 0.30 3.61
C HIS A 26 13.31 -0.55 2.36
N ALA A 27 12.86 -1.81 2.42
CA ALA A 27 12.77 -2.64 1.24
C ALA A 27 11.84 -1.93 0.26
N VAL A 28 12.29 -1.81 -0.98
CA VAL A 28 11.57 -1.07 -2.02
C VAL A 28 10.82 -2.07 -2.87
N THR A 29 9.53 -1.82 -3.06
CA THR A 29 8.64 -2.64 -3.86
C THR A 29 9.19 -2.81 -5.27
N THR A 30 9.23 -4.07 -5.72
CA THR A 30 9.64 -4.44 -7.08
C THR A 30 8.51 -5.22 -7.74
N CYS A 31 8.10 -4.75 -8.90
CA CYS A 31 7.04 -5.33 -9.70
C CYS A 31 7.46 -5.47 -11.16
N THR A 32 6.68 -6.20 -11.93
CA THR A 32 6.68 -6.10 -13.39
C THR A 32 5.43 -5.37 -13.84
N VAL A 33 5.59 -4.30 -14.62
CA VAL A 33 4.50 -3.57 -15.29
C VAL A 33 4.63 -3.85 -16.79
N ASN A 34 3.64 -4.51 -17.39
CA ASN A 34 3.65 -4.92 -18.80
C ASN A 34 4.93 -5.67 -19.22
N GLY A 35 5.42 -6.55 -18.33
CA GLY A 35 6.64 -7.34 -18.54
C GLY A 35 7.96 -6.60 -18.27
N ARG A 36 7.92 -5.31 -17.92
CA ARG A 36 9.12 -4.54 -17.54
C ARG A 36 9.25 -4.44 -16.02
N THR A 37 10.43 -4.77 -15.49
CA THR A 37 10.71 -4.58 -14.06
C THR A 37 10.73 -3.09 -13.70
N VAL A 38 9.98 -2.75 -12.65
CA VAL A 38 9.93 -1.43 -12.02
C VAL A 38 10.20 -1.61 -10.54
N THR A 39 11.12 -0.81 -9.99
CA THR A 39 11.46 -0.80 -8.57
C THR A 39 11.40 0.63 -8.08
N GLY A 40 10.66 0.86 -7.01
CA GLY A 40 10.46 2.18 -6.42
C GLY A 40 9.44 2.13 -5.30
N THR A 41 9.43 3.18 -4.47
CA THR A 41 8.38 3.36 -3.46
C THR A 41 7.02 3.65 -4.11
N THR A 42 7.02 3.96 -5.40
CA THR A 42 5.83 4.13 -6.21
C THR A 42 6.02 3.38 -7.53
N VAL A 43 5.16 2.40 -7.77
CA VAL A 43 5.07 1.64 -9.01
C VAL A 43 3.78 2.07 -9.71
N ASN A 44 3.89 2.59 -10.92
CA ASN A 44 2.75 3.06 -11.70
C ASN A 44 2.59 2.23 -12.97
N GLY A 45 1.34 1.94 -13.31
CA GLY A 45 0.90 1.63 -14.66
C GLY A 45 0.94 2.87 -15.57
N THR A 46 0.03 2.89 -16.51
CA THR A 46 -0.16 3.90 -17.55
C THR A 46 -1.63 4.35 -17.54
N ALA A 47 -2.04 5.18 -18.50
CA ALA A 47 -3.44 5.61 -18.58
C ALA A 47 -4.36 4.60 -19.28
N GLY A 48 -3.84 3.43 -19.67
CA GLY A 48 -4.64 2.35 -20.23
C GLY A 48 -4.25 1.01 -19.62
N SER A 49 -5.00 -0.04 -19.94
CA SER A 49 -4.88 -1.37 -19.32
C SER A 49 -3.46 -1.89 -19.18
N ASP A 50 -3.09 -2.20 -17.94
CA ASP A 50 -1.80 -2.73 -17.53
C ASP A 50 -1.91 -4.12 -16.92
N SER A 51 -0.84 -4.89 -17.07
CA SER A 51 -0.60 -6.11 -16.28
C SER A 51 0.52 -5.82 -15.28
N ILE A 52 0.15 -5.73 -14.00
CA ILE A 52 1.07 -5.44 -12.89
C ILE A 52 1.20 -6.68 -12.00
N ARG A 53 2.44 -7.09 -11.73
CA ARG A 53 2.72 -8.21 -10.82
C ARG A 53 3.80 -7.87 -9.82
N CYS A 54 3.52 -8.00 -8.54
CA CYS A 54 4.46 -7.70 -7.45
C CYS A 54 4.66 -8.91 -6.53
N GLY A 55 5.86 -9.02 -5.96
CA GLY A 55 6.18 -10.04 -4.96
C GLY A 55 5.47 -9.78 -3.63
N ALA A 56 5.48 -8.53 -3.18
CA ALA A 56 4.84 -7.97 -2.01
C ALA A 56 4.72 -6.45 -2.23
N VAL A 57 4.00 -5.75 -1.37
CA VAL A 57 3.97 -4.27 -1.34
C VAL A 57 4.33 -3.82 0.08
N ASP A 58 5.50 -3.22 0.22
CA ASP A 58 6.08 -2.86 1.51
C ASP A 58 5.38 -1.64 2.14
N ALA A 59 5.45 -1.51 3.46
CA ALA A 59 4.83 -0.41 4.18
C ALA A 59 5.39 0.94 3.71
N GLY A 60 4.50 1.86 3.32
CA GLY A 60 4.84 3.16 2.76
C GLY A 60 5.01 3.18 1.23
N ASP A 61 5.00 2.02 0.59
CA ASP A 61 5.05 1.92 -0.87
C ASP A 61 3.65 1.90 -1.49
N THR A 62 3.57 2.24 -2.77
CA THR A 62 2.31 2.32 -3.52
C THR A 62 2.44 1.65 -4.87
N VAL A 63 1.45 0.86 -5.24
CA VAL A 63 1.24 0.32 -6.60
C VAL A 63 -0.06 0.92 -7.14
N ASN A 64 0.01 1.58 -8.30
CA ASN A 64 -1.14 2.20 -8.96
C ASN A 64 -1.32 1.59 -10.36
N GLY A 65 -2.51 1.11 -10.70
CA GLY A 65 -2.90 0.83 -12.07
C GLY A 65 -3.08 2.11 -12.89
N LEU A 66 -3.68 3.13 -12.26
CA LEU A 66 -4.00 4.47 -12.77
C LEU A 66 -5.27 4.52 -13.60
N GLY A 67 -5.21 4.23 -14.90
CA GLY A 67 -6.38 4.36 -15.78
C GLY A 67 -6.47 3.19 -16.75
N GLY A 68 -7.69 2.83 -17.14
CA GLY A 68 -7.95 1.64 -17.95
C GLY A 68 -8.35 0.46 -17.07
N SER A 69 -8.55 -0.70 -17.70
CA SER A 69 -8.87 -1.94 -16.97
C SER A 69 -7.60 -2.72 -16.69
N ASP A 70 -7.14 -2.70 -15.45
CA ASP A 70 -5.86 -3.25 -15.02
C ASP A 70 -5.99 -4.65 -14.41
N ILE A 71 -4.92 -5.43 -14.53
CA ILE A 71 -4.77 -6.70 -13.82
C ILE A 71 -3.59 -6.57 -12.88
N ILE A 72 -3.88 -6.49 -11.58
CA ILE A 72 -2.89 -6.35 -10.52
C ILE A 72 -2.82 -7.64 -9.71
N THR A 73 -1.66 -8.30 -9.71
CA THR A 73 -1.43 -9.55 -8.97
C THR A 73 -0.31 -9.39 -7.95
N ILE A 74 -0.61 -9.57 -6.68
CA ILE A 74 0.36 -9.57 -5.58
C ILE A 74 0.47 -10.97 -5.00
N THR A 75 1.67 -11.55 -5.03
CA THR A 75 1.87 -12.93 -4.56
C THR A 75 2.15 -13.05 -3.06
N GLY A 76 2.49 -11.94 -2.40
CA GLY A 76 2.90 -11.87 -1.00
C GLY A 76 2.12 -10.80 -0.24
N PRO A 77 2.57 -10.43 0.97
CA PRO A 77 1.83 -9.51 1.85
C PRO A 77 1.73 -8.10 1.25
N VAL A 78 0.66 -7.40 1.64
CA VAL A 78 0.43 -5.99 1.30
C VAL A 78 0.39 -5.19 2.59
N ALA A 79 1.50 -4.51 2.90
CA ALA A 79 1.60 -3.56 4.00
C ALA A 79 1.54 -2.10 3.53
N GLY A 80 1.80 -1.85 2.24
CA GLY A 80 1.60 -0.57 1.59
C GLY A 80 0.21 -0.40 0.98
N THR A 81 0.13 0.33 -0.13
CA THR A 81 -1.13 0.64 -0.82
C THR A 81 -1.13 0.04 -2.22
N VAL A 82 -2.24 -0.59 -2.60
CA VAL A 82 -2.53 -1.04 -3.97
C VAL A 82 -3.81 -0.36 -4.43
N ASN A 83 -3.74 0.38 -5.52
CA ASN A 83 -4.87 1.06 -6.14
C ASN A 83 -5.06 0.51 -7.55
N GLY A 84 -6.28 0.06 -7.87
CA GLY A 84 -6.72 -0.20 -9.26
C GLY A 84 -6.61 1.09 -10.06
N GLY A 85 -7.48 2.05 -9.76
CA GLY A 85 -7.48 3.35 -10.40
C GLY A 85 -8.83 3.63 -11.03
N ALA A 86 -8.84 4.20 -12.23
CA ALA A 86 -10.06 4.45 -12.97
C ALA A 86 -10.25 3.41 -14.08
N GLY A 87 -11.38 2.73 -14.09
CA GLY A 87 -11.73 1.64 -14.99
C GLY A 87 -12.04 0.37 -14.21
N SER A 88 -12.57 -0.64 -14.90
CA SER A 88 -12.87 -1.93 -14.25
C SER A 88 -11.60 -2.74 -14.06
N ASP A 89 -11.13 -2.84 -12.83
CA ASP A 89 -9.87 -3.45 -12.46
C ASP A 89 -10.04 -4.84 -11.84
N ARG A 90 -8.99 -5.65 -11.96
CA ARG A 90 -8.87 -6.94 -11.30
C ARG A 90 -7.67 -6.96 -10.38
N VAL A 91 -7.93 -6.84 -9.09
CA VAL A 91 -6.89 -6.87 -8.05
C VAL A 91 -6.93 -8.21 -7.32
N THR A 92 -5.80 -8.93 -7.32
CA THR A 92 -5.68 -10.24 -6.67
C THR A 92 -4.46 -10.29 -5.77
N VAL A 93 -4.68 -10.46 -4.47
CA VAL A 93 -3.66 -10.78 -3.48
C VAL A 93 -3.75 -12.28 -3.18
N SER A 94 -2.61 -12.96 -3.16
CA SER A 94 -2.51 -14.41 -2.91
C SER A 94 -3.37 -14.86 -1.72
N SER A 95 -4.01 -16.03 -1.84
CA SER A 95 -4.86 -16.59 -0.78
C SER A 95 -4.10 -16.92 0.51
N THR A 96 -2.77 -17.01 0.44
CA THR A 96 -1.90 -17.26 1.60
C THR A 96 -1.24 -15.97 2.12
N ALA A 97 -1.51 -14.83 1.51
CA ALA A 97 -1.01 -13.53 1.94
C ALA A 97 -2.07 -12.76 2.73
N SER A 98 -1.61 -11.77 3.49
CA SER A 98 -2.46 -10.88 4.28
C SER A 98 -2.28 -9.43 3.85
N VAL A 99 -3.35 -8.66 3.99
CA VAL A 99 -3.41 -7.22 3.80
C VAL A 99 -3.39 -6.56 5.17
N SER A 100 -2.37 -5.75 5.43
CA SER A 100 -2.26 -4.88 6.62
C SER A 100 -2.14 -3.39 6.27
N GLY A 101 -2.06 -3.08 4.97
CA GLY A 101 -2.24 -1.74 4.41
C GLY A 101 -3.55 -1.66 3.65
N VAL A 102 -3.55 -1.10 2.44
CA VAL A 102 -4.77 -0.83 1.67
C VAL A 102 -4.74 -1.55 0.33
N VAL A 103 -5.87 -2.16 -0.03
CA VAL A 103 -6.15 -2.64 -1.40
C VAL A 103 -7.49 -2.04 -1.83
N ALA A 104 -7.46 -1.16 -2.83
CA ALA A 104 -8.64 -0.46 -3.32
C ALA A 104 -8.84 -0.68 -4.83
N GLY A 105 -10.08 -0.95 -5.26
CA GLY A 105 -10.50 -0.91 -6.66
C GLY A 105 -10.45 0.53 -7.20
N ASN A 106 -11.15 1.44 -6.50
CA ASN A 106 -11.34 2.86 -6.79
C ASN A 106 -12.52 3.14 -7.75
N GLU A 107 -12.33 3.75 -8.91
CA GLU A 107 -13.44 4.14 -9.79
C GLU A 107 -13.66 3.07 -10.86
N GLY A 108 -14.81 2.40 -10.85
CA GLY A 108 -15.15 1.39 -11.86
C GLY A 108 -15.84 0.19 -11.22
N ASP A 109 -16.34 -0.72 -12.06
CA ASP A 109 -16.82 -2.02 -11.56
C ASP A 109 -15.61 -2.94 -11.36
N ASP A 110 -15.18 -3.14 -10.12
CA ASP A 110 -13.92 -3.81 -9.78
C ASP A 110 -14.10 -5.24 -9.27
N TYR A 111 -13.05 -6.04 -9.45
CA TYR A 111 -12.95 -7.39 -8.92
C TYR A 111 -11.74 -7.51 -8.00
N VAL A 112 -12.00 -7.47 -6.69
CA VAL A 112 -10.97 -7.51 -5.64
C VAL A 112 -11.03 -8.86 -4.91
N THR A 113 -9.92 -9.60 -4.90
CA THR A 113 -9.81 -10.84 -4.12
C THR A 113 -8.54 -10.87 -3.29
N VAL A 114 -8.67 -11.12 -1.99
CA VAL A 114 -7.53 -11.21 -1.07
C VAL A 114 -7.61 -12.44 -0.16
N GLY A 115 -6.45 -12.92 0.31
CA GLY A 115 -6.37 -14.09 1.20
C GLY A 115 -6.86 -13.83 2.62
N GLY A 116 -6.57 -12.65 3.17
CA GLY A 116 -7.07 -12.22 4.46
C GLY A 116 -6.70 -10.78 4.76
N VAL A 117 -7.43 -10.17 5.68
CA VAL A 117 -7.32 -8.77 6.08
C VAL A 117 -7.00 -8.73 7.57
N THR A 118 -5.91 -8.07 7.95
CA THR A 118 -5.54 -7.90 9.36
C THR A 118 -6.30 -6.74 9.99
N THR A 119 -6.14 -6.53 11.29
CA THR A 119 -6.83 -5.45 12.03
C THR A 119 -6.53 -4.03 11.56
N THR A 120 -5.49 -3.85 10.75
CA THR A 120 -5.12 -2.54 10.17
C THR A 120 -5.29 -2.53 8.65
N GLY A 121 -5.78 -3.63 8.08
CA GLY A 121 -5.95 -3.78 6.64
C GLY A 121 -7.31 -3.28 6.19
N ASP A 122 -7.32 -2.65 5.03
CA ASP A 122 -8.52 -2.17 4.36
C ASP A 122 -8.61 -2.78 2.96
N VAL A 123 -9.77 -3.31 2.62
CA VAL A 123 -10.12 -3.75 1.27
C VAL A 123 -11.35 -2.97 0.82
N LEU A 124 -11.18 -2.14 -0.19
CA LEU A 124 -12.18 -1.16 -0.63
C LEU A 124 -12.58 -1.45 -2.08
N GLY A 125 -13.88 -1.45 -2.36
CA GLY A 125 -14.43 -1.47 -3.71
C GLY A 125 -14.17 -0.14 -4.38
N GLY A 126 -14.88 0.88 -3.91
CA GLY A 126 -14.74 2.26 -4.35
C GLY A 126 -16.07 2.74 -4.92
N THR A 127 -16.05 3.46 -6.04
CA THR A 127 -17.30 3.81 -6.72
C THR A 127 -17.55 2.87 -7.88
N GLY A 128 -18.70 2.22 -7.95
CA GLY A 128 -19.02 1.25 -8.99
C GLY A 128 -19.79 0.07 -8.44
N ASN A 129 -19.98 -0.97 -9.24
CA ASN A 129 -20.59 -2.22 -8.76
C ASN A 129 -19.48 -3.24 -8.58
N ASP A 130 -19.03 -3.38 -7.34
CA ASP A 130 -17.81 -4.11 -7.05
C ASP A 130 -18.07 -5.55 -6.60
N PHE A 131 -17.10 -6.41 -6.88
CA PHE A 131 -17.01 -7.74 -6.32
C PHE A 131 -15.82 -7.84 -5.39
N LEU A 132 -16.09 -8.03 -4.10
CA LEU A 132 -15.07 -8.19 -3.08
C LEU A 132 -15.13 -9.61 -2.53
N ARG A 133 -14.00 -10.31 -2.53
CA ARG A 133 -13.89 -11.61 -1.87
C ARG A 133 -12.66 -11.70 -0.99
N THR A 134 -12.89 -11.91 0.29
CA THR A 134 -11.81 -12.03 1.27
C THR A 134 -11.90 -13.37 2.00
N GLY A 135 -10.76 -13.85 2.49
CA GLY A 135 -10.73 -14.98 3.42
C GLY A 135 -11.12 -14.54 4.83
N ALA A 136 -10.19 -14.61 5.77
CA ALA A 136 -10.43 -14.09 7.12
C ALA A 136 -10.32 -12.56 7.13
N ASN A 137 -11.32 -11.89 7.69
CA ASN A 137 -11.35 -10.43 7.85
C ASN A 137 -11.29 -10.04 9.33
N ALA A 138 -10.18 -9.43 9.75
CA ALA A 138 -10.09 -8.79 11.06
C ALA A 138 -10.07 -7.25 10.97
N GLY A 139 -10.07 -6.69 9.77
CA GLY A 139 -10.02 -5.26 9.48
C GLY A 139 -11.31 -4.78 8.82
N LEU A 140 -11.15 -3.93 7.80
CA LEU A 140 -12.25 -3.38 7.02
C LEU A 140 -12.32 -4.05 5.64
N VAL A 141 -13.55 -4.42 5.27
CA VAL A 141 -13.92 -4.79 3.90
C VAL A 141 -15.15 -3.95 3.58
N ASP A 142 -15.04 -3.04 2.64
CA ASP A 142 -16.07 -2.05 2.35
C ASP A 142 -16.31 -1.98 0.83
N GLY A 143 -17.57 -2.14 0.40
CA GLY A 143 -17.95 -1.92 -1.00
C GLY A 143 -17.89 -0.44 -1.41
N ASP A 144 -17.92 0.47 -0.43
CA ASP A 144 -18.07 1.92 -0.60
C ASP A 144 -19.38 2.29 -1.32
N GLY A 145 -19.30 2.74 -2.57
CA GLY A 145 -20.38 3.44 -3.25
C GLY A 145 -20.81 2.76 -4.53
N GLY A 146 -21.88 2.00 -4.47
CA GLY A 146 -22.61 1.59 -5.65
C GLY A 146 -23.49 0.39 -5.35
N PHE A 147 -23.32 -0.71 -6.09
CA PHE A 147 -24.04 -1.94 -5.79
C PHE A 147 -23.05 -3.11 -5.76
N ASP A 148 -22.72 -3.53 -4.55
CA ASP A 148 -21.53 -4.29 -4.23
C ASP A 148 -21.89 -5.68 -3.71
N TYR A 149 -21.11 -6.65 -4.19
CA TYR A 149 -21.21 -8.04 -3.79
C TYR A 149 -19.95 -8.42 -3.00
N CYS A 150 -20.12 -8.66 -1.71
CA CYS A 150 -19.01 -8.92 -0.80
C CYS A 150 -19.14 -10.29 -0.15
N VAL A 151 -18.07 -11.08 -0.23
CA VAL A 151 -17.98 -12.38 0.42
C VAL A 151 -16.81 -12.40 1.37
N VAL A 152 -17.09 -12.61 2.65
CA VAL A 152 -16.07 -12.70 3.70
C VAL A 152 -16.16 -14.08 4.34
N ALA A 153 -15.11 -14.89 4.21
CA ALA A 153 -15.19 -16.29 4.66
C ALA A 153 -15.32 -16.44 6.19
N SER A 154 -14.78 -15.49 6.97
CA SER A 154 -14.90 -15.45 8.43
C SER A 154 -14.40 -14.11 9.00
N GLY A 155 -14.87 -13.72 10.17
CA GLY A 155 -14.38 -12.55 10.89
C GLY A 155 -15.41 -11.42 10.92
N ASN A 156 -14.97 -10.18 10.75
CA ASN A 156 -15.86 -9.02 10.68
C ASN A 156 -16.71 -9.08 9.39
N ASP A 157 -17.99 -8.73 9.50
CA ASP A 157 -18.88 -8.58 8.34
C ASP A 157 -18.39 -7.43 7.43
N PRO A 158 -18.63 -7.51 6.10
CA PRO A 158 -18.31 -6.40 5.21
C PRO A 158 -19.31 -5.24 5.36
N GLU A 159 -18.86 -4.03 5.04
CA GLU A 159 -19.64 -2.78 5.06
C GLU A 159 -20.03 -2.35 3.65
N ASN A 160 -21.14 -1.61 3.53
CA ASN A 160 -21.70 -1.11 2.26
C ASN A 160 -21.74 -2.16 1.13
N CYS A 161 -22.30 -3.34 1.43
CA CYS A 161 -22.55 -4.38 0.44
C CYS A 161 -24.01 -4.83 0.47
N GLU A 162 -24.66 -4.87 -0.68
CA GLU A 162 -26.07 -5.25 -0.82
C GLU A 162 -26.28 -6.75 -0.72
N PHE A 163 -25.24 -7.51 -1.05
CA PHE A 163 -25.24 -8.96 -0.97
C PHE A 163 -24.06 -9.49 -0.13
N PRO A 164 -24.10 -9.33 1.20
CA PRO A 164 -23.09 -9.86 2.10
C PRO A 164 -23.32 -11.36 2.36
N PHE A 165 -22.29 -12.19 2.18
CA PHE A 165 -22.31 -13.64 2.49
C PHE A 165 -21.02 -14.15 3.14
#